data_AF-A0A7G2LUW0-F1
#
_entry.id   AF-A0A7G2LUW0-F1
#
_cell.length_a   1.000
_cell.length_b   1.000
_cell.length_c   1.000
_cell.angle_alpha   90.00
_cell.angle_beta   90.00
_cell.angle_gamma   90.00
#
_symmetry.space_group_name_H-M   'P 1'
#
loop_
_entity.id
_entity.type
_entity.pdbx_description
1 polymer ?
#
loop_
_entity_poly.entity_id
_entity_poly.type
_entity_poly.pdbx_seq_one_letter_code
_entity_poly.pdbx_strand_id
1 'polypeptide(L)'
;PPAALEAARGMGMTPLQRLLRVELPLGLPIILTGLRIVLVQNIGLAVIAGLIGGGGFGTFVFQGLNQTATDLILLGALPTVVLALTAAIVMDILVELTRKTPKDSA
;
A
#
# COMPACT_ATOMS: atom_id res chain seq x y z
N PRO A 1 -14.76 -16.78 -1.59
CA PRO A 1 -15.78 -17.34 -0.69
C PRO A 1 -15.64 -18.88 -0.69
N PRO A 2 -16.05 -19.57 0.39
CA PRO A 2 -15.89 -21.03 0.51
C PRO A 2 -16.52 -21.79 -0.66
N ALA A 3 -17.69 -21.33 -1.14
CA ALA A 3 -18.36 -21.88 -2.32
C ALA A 3 -17.50 -21.86 -3.61
N ALA A 4 -16.68 -20.82 -3.83
CA ALA A 4 -15.81 -20.75 -5.00
C ALA A 4 -14.65 -21.76 -4.91
N LEU A 5 -14.17 -22.06 -3.70
CA LEU A 5 -13.11 -23.05 -3.46
C LEU A 5 -13.65 -24.48 -3.53
N GLU A 6 -14.87 -24.71 -3.05
CA GLU A 6 -15.57 -25.99 -3.17
C GLU A 6 -15.94 -26.29 -4.63
N ALA A 7 -16.42 -25.30 -5.38
CA ALA A 7 -16.66 -25.43 -6.82
C ALA A 7 -15.36 -25.74 -7.59
N ALA A 8 -14.24 -25.08 -7.27
CA ALA A 8 -12.95 -25.37 -7.89
C ALA A 8 -12.47 -26.81 -7.63
N ARG A 9 -12.72 -27.34 -6.42
CA ARG A 9 -12.46 -28.76 -6.09
C ARG A 9 -13.39 -29.70 -6.86
N GLY A 10 -14.69 -29.39 -6.93
CA GLY A 10 -15.67 -30.17 -7.69
C GLY A 10 -15.38 -30.22 -9.19
N MET A 11 -14.71 -29.19 -9.74
CA MET A 11 -14.26 -29.13 -11.13
C MET A 11 -12.93 -29.88 -11.40
N GLY A 12 -12.34 -30.54 -10.40
CA GLY A 12 -11.10 -31.31 -10.58
C GLY A 12 -9.83 -30.48 -10.78
N MET A 13 -9.83 -29.21 -10.35
CA MET A 13 -8.64 -28.34 -10.49
C MET A 13 -7.47 -28.83 -9.63
N THR A 14 -6.26 -28.78 -10.20
CA THR A 14 -5.03 -29.05 -9.43
C THR A 14 -4.75 -27.94 -8.42
N PRO A 15 -3.96 -28.19 -7.35
CA PRO A 15 -3.66 -27.18 -6.33
C PRO A 15 -3.09 -25.88 -6.91
N LEU A 16 -2.22 -25.97 -7.90
CA LEU A 16 -1.62 -24.81 -8.56
C LEU A 16 -2.63 -24.05 -9.44
N GLN A 17 -3.53 -24.77 -10.13
CA GLN A 17 -4.61 -24.14 -10.90
C GLN A 17 -5.59 -23.41 -9.98
N ARG A 18 -5.95 -24.02 -8.84
CA ARG A 18 -6.81 -23.40 -7.84
C ARG A 18 -6.17 -22.15 -7.23
N LEU A 19 -4.88 -22.22 -6.90
CA LEU A 19 -4.13 -21.07 -6.38
C LEU A 19 -4.19 -19.90 -7.36
N LEU A 20 -3.72 -20.10 -8.59
CA LEU A 20 -3.57 -19.00 -9.56
C LEU A 20 -4.89 -18.47 -10.12
N ARG A 21 -5.91 -19.33 -10.28
CA ARG A 21 -7.17 -18.94 -10.93
C ARG A 21 -8.31 -18.59 -9.96
N VAL A 22 -8.22 -19.01 -8.70
CA VAL A 22 -9.32 -18.83 -7.73
C VAL A 22 -8.82 -18.10 -6.49
N GLU A 23 -7.83 -18.65 -5.78
CA GLU A 23 -7.38 -18.07 -4.50
C GLU A 23 -6.68 -16.71 -4.69
N LEU A 24 -5.78 -16.62 -5.67
CA LEU A 24 -4.96 -15.44 -5.93
C LEU A 24 -5.77 -14.23 -6.41
N PRO A 25 -6.63 -14.32 -7.45
CA PRO A 25 -7.45 -13.18 -7.86
C PRO A 25 -8.45 -12.76 -6.77
N LEU A 26 -8.95 -13.72 -5.98
CA LEU A 26 -9.90 -13.42 -4.91
C LEU A 26 -9.22 -12.83 -3.65
N GLY A 27 -7.96 -13.18 -3.40
CA GLY A 27 -7.13 -12.62 -2.34
C GLY A 27 -6.38 -11.34 -2.73
N LEU A 28 -6.25 -11.05 -4.04
CA LEU A 28 -5.49 -9.91 -4.56
C LEU A 28 -5.90 -8.57 -3.95
N PRO A 29 -7.21 -8.23 -3.78
CA PRO A 29 -7.60 -6.98 -3.14
C PRO A 29 -7.11 -6.86 -1.68
N ILE A 30 -7.05 -7.98 -0.95
CA ILE A 30 -6.57 -8.01 0.44
C ILE A 30 -5.06 -7.80 0.49
N ILE A 31 -4.32 -8.47 -0.41
CA ILE A 31 -2.87 -8.32 -0.53
C ILE A 31 -2.52 -6.86 -0.87
N LEU A 32 -3.21 -6.27 -1.84
CA LEU A 32 -3.01 -4.87 -2.24
C LEU A 32 -3.34 -3.89 -1.10
N THR A 33 -4.38 -4.19 -0.30
CA THR A 33 -4.70 -3.40 0.91
C THR A 33 -3.55 -3.47 1.92
N GLY A 34 -2.98 -4.66 2.16
CA GLY A 34 -1.80 -4.82 3.00
C GLY A 34 -0.60 -4.02 2.46
N LEU A 35 -0.37 -4.07 1.16
CA LEU A 35 0.72 -3.35 0.51
C LEU A 35 0.59 -1.83 0.67
N ARG A 36 -0.63 -1.29 0.57
CA ARG A 36 -0.91 0.14 0.85
C ARG A 36 -0.44 0.52 2.25
N ILE A 37 -0.81 -0.27 3.25
CA ILE A 37 -0.49 0.00 4.66
C ILE A 37 1.04 0.03 4.85
N VAL A 38 1.74 -0.97 4.32
CA VAL A 38 3.21 -1.05 4.40
C VAL A 38 3.87 0.09 3.64
N LEU A 39 3.35 0.47 2.47
CA LEU A 39 3.87 1.57 1.68
C LEU A 39 3.83 2.89 2.46
N VAL A 40 2.69 3.23 3.06
CA VAL A 40 2.53 4.46 3.84
C VAL A 40 3.42 4.44 5.09
N GLN A 41 3.52 3.30 5.77
CA GLN A 41 4.45 3.15 6.91
C GLN A 41 5.90 3.34 6.49
N ASN A 42 6.32 2.78 5.35
CA ASN A 42 7.69 2.91 4.85
C ASN A 42 8.04 4.36 4.49
N ILE A 43 7.09 5.14 3.97
CA ILE A 43 7.29 6.58 3.73
C ILE A 43 7.57 7.29 5.06
N GLY A 44 6.82 6.96 6.13
CA GLY A 44 7.09 7.47 7.47
C GLY A 44 8.48 7.06 8.00
N LEU A 45 8.86 5.78 7.84
CA LEU A 45 10.19 5.29 8.22
C LEU A 45 11.31 5.98 7.44
N ALA A 46 11.10 6.29 6.16
CA ALA A 46 12.09 6.99 5.34
C ALA A 46 12.39 8.40 5.87
N VAL A 47 11.39 9.09 6.44
CA VAL A 47 11.61 10.37 7.15
C VAL A 47 12.54 10.15 8.34
N ILE A 48 12.26 9.13 9.15
CA ILE A 48 13.09 8.77 10.32
C ILE A 48 14.53 8.43 9.89
N ALA A 49 14.71 7.77 8.76
CA ALA A 49 16.03 7.45 8.21
C ALA A 49 16.88 8.71 7.91
N GLY A 50 16.25 9.88 7.71
CA GLY A 50 16.93 11.16 7.61
C GLY A 50 17.78 11.50 8.86
N LEU A 51 17.43 10.97 10.03
CA LEU A 51 18.18 11.17 11.29
C LEU A 51 19.57 10.51 11.27
N ILE A 52 19.70 9.36 10.60
CA ILE A 52 20.94 8.58 10.53
C ILE A 52 21.76 8.88 9.26
N GLY A 53 21.45 9.99 8.58
CA GLY A 53 22.14 10.37 7.33
C GLY A 53 21.58 9.72 6.07
N GLY A 54 20.38 9.10 6.12
CA GLY A 54 19.72 8.51 4.96
C GLY A 54 19.22 9.52 3.90
N GLY A 55 19.31 10.82 4.18
CA GLY A 55 18.91 11.88 3.24
C GLY A 55 17.40 12.08 3.11
N GLY A 56 16.98 12.71 2.01
CA GLY A 56 15.57 12.97 1.70
C GLY A 56 14.93 14.09 2.52
N PHE A 57 13.59 14.17 2.51
CA PHE A 57 12.85 15.24 3.20
C PHE A 57 12.97 15.21 4.72
N GLY A 58 13.30 14.04 5.30
CA GLY A 58 13.49 13.88 6.74
C GLY A 58 14.65 14.71 7.29
N THR A 59 15.67 15.02 6.48
CA THR A 59 16.78 15.87 6.92
C THR A 59 16.31 17.28 7.28
N PHE A 60 15.42 17.87 6.48
CA PHE A 60 14.85 19.20 6.76
C PHE A 60 13.97 19.20 8.01
N VAL A 61 13.19 18.12 8.22
CA VAL A 61 12.38 17.96 9.43
C VAL A 61 13.27 17.97 10.67
N PHE A 62 14.30 17.14 10.72
CA PHE A 62 15.20 17.05 11.87
C PHE A 62 16.09 18.28 12.02
N GLN A 63 16.52 18.90 10.93
CA GLN A 63 17.28 20.14 10.98
C GLN A 63 16.43 21.29 11.54
N GLY A 64 15.17 21.41 11.10
CA GLY A 64 14.21 22.38 11.63
C GLY A 64 13.91 22.15 13.11
N LEU A 65 13.78 20.88 13.55
CA LEU A 65 13.63 20.54 14.96
C LEU A 65 14.85 20.98 15.80
N ASN A 66 16.07 20.70 15.33
CA ASN A 66 17.29 21.10 16.03
C ASN A 66 17.46 22.62 16.13
N GLN A 67 17.00 23.37 15.11
CA GLN A 67 17.11 24.83 15.07
C GLN A 67 15.87 25.54 15.62
N THR A 68 14.84 24.80 16.04
CA THR A 68 13.51 25.36 16.41
C THR A 68 12.93 26.25 15.30
N ALA A 69 13.24 25.93 14.05
CA ALA A 69 12.81 26.66 12.87
C ALA A 69 11.60 25.95 12.24
N THR A 70 10.40 26.44 12.54
CA THR A 70 9.15 25.85 12.03
C THR A 70 9.09 25.80 10.51
N ASP A 71 9.63 26.81 9.83
CA ASP A 71 9.65 26.87 8.37
C ASP A 71 10.43 25.69 7.75
N LEU A 72 11.55 25.30 8.36
CA LEU A 72 12.34 24.13 7.96
C LEU A 72 11.62 22.81 8.23
N ILE A 73 10.90 22.73 9.35
CA ILE A 73 10.08 21.56 9.67
C ILE A 73 8.99 21.39 8.61
N LEU A 74 8.28 22.47 8.27
CA LEU A 74 7.23 22.45 7.25
C LEU A 74 7.80 22.14 5.87
N LEU A 75 8.99 22.64 5.53
CA LEU A 75 9.68 22.35 4.27
C LEU A 75 9.91 20.85 4.07
N GLY A 76 10.20 20.10 5.13
CA GLY A 76 10.34 18.64 5.05
C GLY A 76 9.01 17.88 5.21
N ALA A 77 8.15 18.33 6.13
CA ALA A 77 6.92 17.62 6.49
C ALA A 77 5.85 17.70 5.40
N LEU A 78 5.63 18.88 4.81
CA LEU A 78 4.60 19.07 3.78
C LEU A 78 4.80 18.18 2.54
N PRO A 79 5.97 18.18 1.86
CA PRO A 79 6.17 17.32 0.70
C PRO A 79 6.10 15.83 1.06
N THR A 80 6.54 15.45 2.27
CA THR A 80 6.40 14.07 2.75
C THR A 80 4.92 13.67 2.88
N VAL A 81 4.10 14.51 3.50
CA VAL A 81 2.66 14.25 3.65
C VAL A 81 1.99 14.15 2.27
N VAL A 82 2.32 15.06 1.35
CA VAL A 82 1.82 15.01 -0.02
C VAL A 82 2.22 13.70 -0.71
N LEU A 83 3.47 13.27 -0.57
CA LEU A 83 3.96 12.00 -1.13
C LEU A 83 3.21 10.80 -0.55
N ALA A 84 3.03 10.76 0.79
CA ALA A 84 2.31 9.68 1.47
C ALA A 84 0.84 9.60 1.02
N LEU A 85 0.16 10.74 0.93
CA LEU A 85 -1.22 10.82 0.45
C LEU A 85 -1.33 10.39 -1.01
N THR A 86 -0.43 10.88 -1.88
CA THR A 86 -0.41 10.51 -3.29
C THR A 86 -0.22 9.01 -3.46
N ALA A 87 0.73 8.41 -2.74
CA ALA A 87 0.98 6.98 -2.75
C ALA A 87 -0.23 6.18 -2.25
N ALA A 88 -0.87 6.64 -1.17
CA ALA A 88 -2.07 6.00 -0.63
C ALA A 88 -3.24 6.04 -1.62
N ILE A 89 -3.49 7.19 -2.25
CA ILE A 89 -4.57 7.38 -3.23
C ILE A 89 -4.35 6.50 -4.46
N VAL A 90 -3.12 6.46 -4.99
CA VAL A 90 -2.78 5.59 -6.13
C VAL A 90 -3.03 4.12 -5.81
N MET A 91 -2.62 3.68 -4.61
CA MET A 91 -2.88 2.32 -4.15
C MET A 91 -4.37 2.04 -3.97
N ASP A 92 -5.14 3.00 -3.45
CA ASP A 92 -6.59 2.85 -3.28
C ASP A 92 -7.30 2.70 -4.63
N ILE A 93 -6.91 3.50 -5.63
CA ILE A 93 -7.42 3.37 -7.00
C ILE A 93 -7.10 1.98 -7.55
N LEU A 94 -5.87 1.48 -7.33
CA LEU A 94 -5.45 0.16 -7.81
C LEU A 94 -6.25 -0.98 -7.14
N VAL A 95 -6.52 -0.88 -5.84
CA VAL A 95 -7.38 -1.83 -5.10
C VAL A 95 -8.79 -1.82 -5.67
N GLU A 96 -9.36 -0.64 -5.93
CA GLU A 96 -10.72 -0.50 -6.42
C GLU A 96 -10.88 -1.06 -7.84
N LEU A 97 -9.91 -0.83 -8.73
CA LEU A 97 -9.87 -1.45 -10.06
C LEU A 97 -9.86 -2.98 -9.98
N THR A 98 -9.15 -3.53 -8.99
CA THR A 98 -9.07 -4.98 -8.78
C THR A 98 -10.37 -5.55 -8.20
N ARG A 99 -11.14 -4.77 -7.44
CA ARG A 99 -12.45 -5.18 -6.90
C ARG A 99 -13.55 -5.22 -7.97
N LYS A 100 -13.40 -4.52 -9.09
CA LYS A 100 -14.48 -4.27 -10.05
C LYS A 100 -14.81 -5.42 -11.04
N THR A 101 -14.40 -6.66 -10.76
CA THR A 101 -14.70 -7.81 -11.64
C THR A 101 -15.23 -9.02 -10.84
N PRO A 102 -16.40 -9.62 -11.14
CA PRO A 102 -17.64 -9.09 -11.71
C PRO A 102 -18.85 -9.32 -10.77
N LYS A 103 -19.74 -8.32 -10.67
CA LYS A 103 -21.04 -8.40 -9.98
C LYS A 103 -22.21 -8.59 -10.96
N ASP A 104 -21.99 -9.30 -12.07
CA ASP A 104 -22.94 -9.33 -13.19
C ASP A 104 -23.25 -10.75 -13.71
N SER A 105 -23.54 -11.65 -12.78
CA SER A 105 -24.32 -12.86 -13.10
C SER A 105 -25.20 -13.17 -11.89
N ALA A 106 -26.24 -12.35 -11.74
CA ALA A 106 -27.47 -12.73 -11.06
C ALA A 106 -28.24 -13.73 -11.93
#